data_AF-A0A3C1FTB2-F1
#
_entry.id   AF-A0A3C1FTB2-F1
#
_cell.length_a   1.000
_cell.length_b   1.000
_cell.length_c   1.000
_cell.angle_alpha   90.00
_cell.angle_beta   90.00
_cell.angle_gamma   90.00
#
_symmetry.space_group_name_H-M   'P 1'
#
loop_
_entity.id
_entity.type
_entity.pdbx_description
1 polymer ?
#
loop_
_entity_poly.entity_id
_entity_poly.type
_entity_poly.pdbx_seq_one_letter_code
_entity_poly.pdbx_strand_id
1 'polypeptide(L)'
;MKAREDRKQPLFMISVVSRMLSVHPQTLRLYEREGLVTPHRTKRTRLYSQEDIERLSMILRLTRELGVNRAGVEIILRMRNRLETLQHEMDEMMKFLEKDLRDDFENRLRKLFFED
;
A
#
# COMPACT_ATOMS: atom_id res chain seq x y z
N MET A 1 11.57 2.21 -7.33
CA MET A 1 10.94 0.87 -7.24
C MET A 1 11.39 0.07 -6.02
N LYS A 2 12.70 -0.08 -5.77
CA LYS A 2 13.29 -0.86 -4.66
C LYS A 2 12.65 -0.63 -3.27
N ALA A 3 12.44 0.63 -2.86
CA ALA A 3 11.87 0.96 -1.53
C ALA A 3 10.42 0.48 -1.29
N ARG A 4 9.61 0.27 -2.34
CA ARG A 4 8.25 -0.31 -2.22
C ARG A 4 8.30 -1.84 -2.16
N GLU A 5 9.24 -2.47 -2.87
CA GLU A 5 9.50 -3.91 -2.78
C GLU A 5 10.01 -4.30 -1.39
N ASP A 6 10.92 -3.50 -0.83
CA ASP A 6 11.49 -3.73 0.50
C ASP A 6 10.39 -3.75 1.60
N ARG A 7 9.33 -2.95 1.44
CA ARG A 7 8.20 -2.88 2.39
C ARG A 7 7.23 -4.06 2.30
N LYS A 8 7.18 -4.74 1.16
CA LYS A 8 6.39 -5.96 0.94
C LYS A 8 7.14 -7.22 1.36
N GLN A 9 8.44 -7.12 1.62
CA GLN A 9 9.23 -8.26 2.05
C GLN A 9 8.78 -8.74 3.44
N PRO A 10 8.38 -10.02 3.58
CA PRO A 10 7.86 -10.54 4.84
C PRO A 10 9.02 -10.90 5.78
N LEU A 11 9.29 -10.06 6.76
CA LEU A 11 10.46 -10.16 7.65
C LEU A 11 10.10 -10.37 9.13
N PHE A 12 8.89 -10.03 9.54
CA PHE A 12 8.53 -9.94 10.96
C PHE A 12 7.68 -11.13 11.41
N MET A 13 8.05 -11.81 12.49
CA MET A 13 7.19 -12.85 13.08
C MET A 13 6.05 -12.23 13.89
N ILE A 14 4.94 -12.98 14.07
CA ILE A 14 3.78 -12.53 14.85
C ILE A 14 4.15 -12.03 16.27
N SER A 15 5.15 -12.63 16.90
CA SER A 15 5.63 -12.22 18.24
C SER A 15 6.28 -10.84 18.22
N VAL A 16 6.98 -10.49 17.14
CA VAL A 16 7.59 -9.17 16.95
C VAL A 16 6.49 -8.14 16.69
N VAL A 17 5.58 -8.42 15.76
CA VAL A 17 4.46 -7.54 15.41
C VAL A 17 3.56 -7.26 16.61
N SER A 18 3.28 -8.29 17.42
CA SER A 18 2.51 -8.17 18.67
C SER A 18 3.13 -7.17 19.65
N ARG A 19 4.46 -7.19 19.81
CA ARG A 19 5.17 -6.20 20.65
C ARG A 19 5.16 -4.81 20.03
N MET A 20 5.41 -4.70 18.72
CA MET A 20 5.42 -3.41 18.01
C MET A 20 4.08 -2.68 18.12
N LEU A 21 2.98 -3.41 17.99
CA LEU A 21 1.63 -2.86 18.00
C LEU A 21 0.95 -2.93 19.37
N SER A 22 1.67 -3.37 20.41
CA SER A 22 1.15 -3.55 21.78
C SER A 22 -0.22 -4.25 21.79
N VAL A 23 -0.30 -5.40 21.10
CA VAL A 23 -1.54 -6.15 20.91
C VAL A 23 -1.32 -7.64 21.07
N HIS A 24 -2.31 -8.33 21.65
CA HIS A 24 -2.20 -9.76 21.87
C HIS A 24 -2.12 -10.54 20.53
N PRO A 25 -1.28 -11.57 20.40
CA PRO A 25 -1.17 -12.35 19.17
C PRO A 25 -2.49 -13.00 18.70
N GLN A 26 -3.43 -13.28 19.61
CA GLN A 26 -4.75 -13.80 19.22
C GLN A 26 -5.57 -12.77 18.46
N THR A 27 -5.46 -11.48 18.78
CA THR A 27 -6.14 -10.40 18.06
C THR A 27 -5.58 -10.27 16.64
N LEU A 28 -4.26 -10.37 16.46
CA LEU A 28 -3.66 -10.41 15.12
C LEU A 28 -4.17 -11.61 14.30
N ARG A 29 -4.25 -12.79 14.93
CA ARG A 29 -4.83 -14.00 14.32
C ARG A 29 -6.32 -13.85 14.01
N LEU A 30 -7.06 -13.04 14.76
CA LEU A 30 -8.45 -12.74 14.46
C LEU A 30 -8.53 -11.97 13.14
N TYR A 31 -7.76 -10.89 12.99
CA TYR A 31 -7.73 -10.10 11.76
C TYR A 31 -7.25 -10.90 10.55
N GLU A 32 -6.30 -11.84 10.72
CA GLU A 32 -5.92 -12.79 9.67
C GLU A 32 -7.09 -13.69 9.26
N ARG A 33 -7.80 -14.29 10.22
CA ARG A 33 -8.94 -15.18 9.94
C ARG A 33 -10.10 -14.44 9.27
N GLU A 34 -10.26 -13.17 9.60
CA GLU A 34 -11.25 -12.29 8.99
C GLU A 34 -10.82 -11.80 7.60
N GLY A 35 -9.62 -12.16 7.12
CA GLY A 35 -9.10 -11.76 5.82
C GLY A 35 -8.69 -10.29 5.74
N LEU A 36 -8.60 -9.59 6.89
CA LEU A 36 -8.23 -8.18 6.93
C LEU A 36 -6.73 -7.97 6.68
N VAL A 37 -5.90 -8.99 6.96
CA VAL A 37 -4.47 -9.01 6.62
C VAL A 37 -4.08 -10.42 6.20
N THR A 38 -3.17 -10.54 5.23
CA THR A 38 -2.76 -11.84 4.67
C THR A 38 -1.24 -11.95 4.70
N PRO A 39 -0.64 -12.28 5.87
CA PRO A 39 0.81 -12.42 5.97
C PRO A 39 1.31 -13.59 5.12
N HIS A 40 2.56 -13.49 4.68
CA HIS A 40 3.21 -14.57 3.96
C HIS A 40 3.45 -15.77 4.88
N ARG A 41 3.15 -16.99 4.40
CA ARG A 41 3.41 -18.23 5.15
C ARG A 41 4.64 -18.94 4.58
N THR A 42 5.63 -19.16 5.43
CA THR A 42 6.83 -19.95 5.09
C THR A 42 6.87 -21.21 5.93
N LYS A 43 6.65 -22.38 5.31
CA LYS A 43 6.60 -23.75 5.91
C LYS A 43 5.73 -23.89 7.17
N ARG A 44 6.13 -23.28 8.29
CA ARG A 44 5.44 -23.33 9.60
C ARG A 44 5.19 -21.95 10.22
N THR A 45 5.75 -20.88 9.67
CA THR A 45 5.74 -19.55 10.28
C THR A 45 5.02 -18.55 9.39
N ARG A 46 4.27 -17.64 10.01
CA ARG A 46 3.68 -16.46 9.38
C ARG A 46 4.64 -15.28 9.55
N LEU A 47 5.00 -14.68 8.43
CA LEU A 47 5.89 -13.53 8.33
C LEU A 47 5.10 -12.35 7.77
N TYR A 48 5.14 -11.25 8.49
CA TYR A 48 4.49 -10.00 8.13
C TYR A 48 5.53 -9.11 7.47
N SER A 49 5.09 -8.40 6.45
CA SER A 49 5.82 -7.33 5.82
C SER A 49 5.62 -6.02 6.59
N GLN A 50 6.36 -4.97 6.22
CA GLN A 50 6.14 -3.64 6.78
C GLN A 50 4.74 -3.11 6.41
N GLU A 51 4.26 -3.41 5.20
CA GLU A 51 2.92 -3.05 4.74
C GLU A 51 1.82 -3.74 5.59
N ASP A 52 2.01 -5.00 5.96
CA ASP A 52 1.09 -5.71 6.84
C ASP A 52 1.00 -5.05 8.23
N ILE A 53 2.14 -4.59 8.76
CA ILE A 53 2.19 -3.90 10.07
C ILE A 53 1.44 -2.58 10.03
N GLU A 54 1.60 -1.80 8.95
CA GLU A 54 0.87 -0.55 8.77
C GLU A 54 -0.63 -0.77 8.60
N ARG A 55 -1.01 -1.82 7.85
CA ARG A 55 -2.40 -2.23 7.69
C ARG A 55 -3.01 -2.63 9.03
N LEU A 56 -2.29 -3.42 9.83
CA LEU A 56 -2.70 -3.81 11.19
C LEU A 56 -2.83 -2.60 12.12
N SER A 57 -1.89 -1.66 12.07
CA SER A 57 -1.95 -0.41 12.83
C SER A 57 -3.22 0.39 12.49
N MET A 58 -3.56 0.50 11.20
CA MET A 58 -4.79 1.15 10.76
C MET A 58 -6.05 0.42 11.26
N ILE A 59 -6.09 -0.91 11.16
CA ILE A 59 -7.21 -1.72 11.67
C ILE A 59 -7.39 -1.49 13.18
N LEU A 60 -6.30 -1.47 13.95
CA LEU A 60 -6.33 -1.23 15.39
C LEU A 60 -6.88 0.16 15.71
N ARG A 61 -6.43 1.19 14.98
CA ARG A 61 -6.95 2.55 15.13
C ARG A 61 -8.46 2.63 14.85
N LEU A 62 -8.91 2.06 13.72
CA LEU A 62 -10.32 2.04 13.35
C LEU A 62 -11.19 1.34 14.41
N THR A 63 -10.73 0.19 14.92
CA THR A 63 -11.51 -0.62 15.87
C THR A 63 -11.45 -0.10 17.31
N ARG A 64 -10.28 0.35 17.79
CA ARG A 64 -10.07 0.75 19.19
C ARG A 64 -10.37 2.22 19.46
N GLU A 65 -9.95 3.11 18.57
CA GLU A 65 -10.09 4.56 18.79
C GLU A 65 -11.40 5.08 18.23
N LEU A 66 -11.82 4.58 17.06
CA LEU A 66 -12.99 5.08 16.33
C LEU A 66 -14.24 4.20 16.48
N GLY A 67 -14.13 3.06 17.18
CA GLY A 67 -15.26 2.16 17.43
C GLY A 67 -15.86 1.53 16.16
N VAL A 68 -15.11 1.52 15.06
CA VAL A 68 -15.58 0.98 13.78
C VAL A 68 -15.65 -0.54 13.89
N ASN A 69 -16.81 -1.10 13.54
CA ASN A 69 -17.01 -2.54 13.53
C ASN A 69 -16.28 -3.20 12.34
N ARG A 70 -16.25 -4.54 12.33
CA ARG A 70 -15.58 -5.33 11.29
C ARG A 70 -16.01 -4.95 9.87
N ALA A 71 -17.31 -4.86 9.62
CA ALA A 71 -17.84 -4.55 8.28
C ALA A 71 -17.38 -3.15 7.81
N GLY A 72 -17.36 -2.18 8.72
CA GLY A 72 -16.84 -0.85 8.46
C GLY A 72 -15.34 -0.86 8.13
N VAL A 73 -14.53 -1.62 8.88
CA VAL A 73 -13.10 -1.77 8.60
C VAL A 73 -12.86 -2.34 7.20
N GLU A 74 -13.59 -3.39 6.81
CA GLU A 74 -13.45 -3.98 5.49
C GLU A 74 -13.76 -2.98 4.37
N ILE A 75 -14.86 -2.24 4.49
CA ILE A 75 -15.26 -1.22 3.51
C ILE A 75 -14.20 -0.12 3.41
N ILE A 76 -13.72 0.39 4.55
CA ILE A 76 -12.70 1.45 4.59
C ILE A 76 -11.40 0.99 3.92
N LEU A 77 -10.93 -0.22 4.22
CA LEU A 77 -9.72 -0.76 3.61
C LEU A 77 -9.89 -0.96 2.09
N ARG A 78 -11.07 -1.40 1.64
CA ARG A 78 -11.37 -1.54 0.20
C ARG A 78 -11.39 -0.18 -0.50
N MET A 79 -12.03 0.83 0.12
CA MET A 79 -12.05 2.20 -0.40
C MET A 79 -10.65 2.79 -0.50
N ARG A 80 -9.83 2.62 0.54
CA ARG A 80 -8.43 3.05 0.55
C ARG A 80 -7.64 2.42 -0.59
N ASN A 81 -7.72 1.10 -0.77
CA ASN A 81 -7.05 0.41 -1.87
C ASN A 81 -7.48 0.99 -3.23
N ARG A 82 -8.76 1.27 -3.42
CA ARG A 82 -9.27 1.87 -4.66
C ARG A 82 -8.74 3.28 -4.88
N LEU A 83 -8.64 4.09 -3.82
CA LEU A 83 -8.04 5.43 -3.90
C LEU A 83 -6.56 5.36 -4.26
N GLU A 84 -5.81 4.42 -3.68
CA GLU A 84 -4.38 4.21 -4.01
C GLU A 84 -4.21 3.78 -5.48
N THR A 85 -5.08 2.91 -6.01
CA THR A 85 -5.09 2.55 -7.44
C THR A 85 -5.36 3.76 -8.33
N LEU A 86 -6.42 4.52 -8.03
CA LEU A 86 -6.78 5.70 -8.82
C LEU A 86 -5.69 6.77 -8.80
N GLN A 87 -5.07 7.02 -7.65
CA GLN A 87 -3.93 7.95 -7.55
C GLN A 87 -2.77 7.48 -8.41
N HIS A 88 -2.46 6.18 -8.39
CA HIS A 88 -1.40 5.63 -9.24
C HIS A 88 -1.70 5.80 -10.74
N GLU A 89 -2.94 5.52 -11.16
CA GLU A 89 -3.37 5.72 -12.55
C GLU A 89 -3.28 7.20 -12.96
N MET A 90 -3.70 8.12 -12.09
CA MET A 90 -3.57 9.56 -12.34
C MET A 90 -2.11 10.00 -12.45
N ASP A 91 -1.23 9.51 -11.58
CA ASP A 91 0.20 9.82 -11.63
C ASP A 91 0.84 9.34 -12.94
N GLU A 92 0.51 8.14 -13.39
CA GLU A 92 1.01 7.61 -14.67
C GLU A 92 0.46 8.40 -15.87
N MET A 93 -0.82 8.77 -15.83
CA MET A 93 -1.43 9.62 -16.86
C MET A 93 -0.76 11.01 -16.91
N MET A 94 -0.48 11.62 -15.76
CA MET A 94 0.19 12.93 -15.71
C MET A 94 1.62 12.86 -16.25
N LYS A 95 2.38 11.80 -15.93
CA LYS A 95 3.72 11.59 -16.51
C LYS A 95 3.67 11.42 -18.02
N PHE A 96 2.67 10.71 -18.53
CA PHE A 96 2.48 10.53 -19.95
C PHE A 96 2.21 11.89 -20.64
N LEU A 97 1.28 12.69 -20.09
CA LEU A 97 0.99 14.03 -20.62
C LEU A 97 2.21 14.96 -20.56
N GLU A 98 2.98 14.94 -19.47
CA GLU A 98 4.20 15.76 -19.34
C GLU A 98 5.24 15.38 -20.40
N LYS A 99 5.42 14.08 -20.65
CA LYS A 99 6.32 13.58 -21.67
C LYS A 99 5.86 13.99 -23.07
N ASP A 100 4.58 13.79 -23.40
CA ASP A 100 4.03 14.15 -24.72
C ASP A 100 4.18 15.65 -25.00
N LEU A 101 3.90 16.51 -24.01
CA LEU A 101 4.07 17.96 -24.13
C LEU A 101 5.54 18.34 -24.34
N ARG A 102 6.46 17.68 -23.62
CA ARG A 102 7.90 17.89 -23.80
C ARG A 102 8.35 17.50 -25.20
N ASP A 103 7.95 16.32 -25.67
CA ASP A 103 8.34 15.80 -26.98
C ASP A 103 7.78 16.69 -28.11
N ASP A 104 6.53 17.16 -28.02
CA ASP A 104 5.96 18.12 -28.99
C ASP A 104 6.73 19.45 -29.00
N PHE A 105 7.06 19.99 -27.82
CA PHE A 105 7.80 21.23 -27.71
C PHE A 105 9.21 21.11 -28.31
N GLU A 106 9.95 20.05 -28.01
CA GLU A 106 11.27 19.78 -28.58
C GLU A 106 11.22 19.65 -30.11
N ASN A 107 10.22 18.93 -30.63
CA ASN A 107 10.03 18.79 -32.07
C ASN A 107 9.73 20.12 -32.77
N ARG A 108 8.91 21.00 -32.16
CA ARG A 108 8.63 22.33 -32.69
C ARG A 108 9.86 23.23 -32.69
N LEU A 109 10.63 23.24 -31.60
CA LEU A 109 11.88 23.99 -31.53
C LEU A 109 12.84 23.51 -32.62
N ARG A 110 12.96 22.19 -32.82
CA ARG A 110 13.85 21.64 -33.85
C ARG A 110 13.47 22.11 -35.26
N LYS A 111 12.18 22.18 -35.58
CA LYS A 111 11.72 22.72 -36.87
C LYS A 111 12.03 24.21 -37.03
N LEU A 112 11.85 25.00 -35.97
CA LEU A 112 12.09 26.45 -36.00
C LEU A 112 13.57 26.83 -36.13
N PHE A 113 14.49 26.03 -35.61
CA PHE A 113 15.93 26.35 -35.56
C PHE A 113 16.79 25.63 -36.60
N PHE A 114 16.26 24.62 -37.30
CA PHE A 114 17.06 23.78 -38.21
C PHE A 114 16.44 23.57 -39.60
N GLU A 115 15.33 24.24 -39.94
CA GLU A 115 14.85 24.34 -41.32
C GLU A 115 15.21 25.73 -41.90
N ASP A 116 16.37 25.79 -42.59
CA ASP A 116 16.73 26.75 -43.65
C ASP A 116 17.06 25.93 -44.92
#